data_AF-A0A917NP79-F1
#
_entry.id   AF-A0A917NP79-F1
#
_cell.length_a   1.000
_cell.length_b   1.000
_cell.length_c   1.000
_cell.angle_alpha   90.00
_cell.angle_beta   90.00
_cell.angle_gamma   90.00
#
_symmetry.space_group_name_H-M   'P 1'
#
loop_
_entity.id
_entity.type
_entity.pdbx_description
1 polymer ?
#
loop_
_entity_poly.entity_id
_entity_poly.type
_entity_poly.pdbx_seq_one_letter_code
_entity_poly.pdbx_strand_id
1 'polypeptide(L)'
;MRDKHMHHHPKHEWCGEPHTPPRHAGPQTFRRGRAIAFLEILNVRRATLLRQLEQPEFASIRPMLTGELKAIETVRDEFIAMFDLAAAADASAKGETGGAKTSPPAPQGLEQDAPAAGEHGAASGDDEDLGENAETNA
;
A
#
# COMPACT_ATOMS: atom_id res chain seq x y z
N MET A 1 73.07 2.25 -13.43
CA MET A 1 72.00 3.21 -13.08
C MET A 1 70.67 2.59 -13.46
N ARG A 2 69.74 2.47 -12.51
CA ARG A 2 68.46 1.74 -12.66
C ARG A 2 67.47 2.45 -13.60
N ASP A 3 66.75 1.62 -14.34
CA ASP A 3 65.73 1.88 -15.35
C ASP A 3 64.61 2.83 -14.91
N LYS A 4 64.17 3.69 -15.84
CA LYS A 4 62.94 4.48 -15.72
C LYS A 4 61.91 3.91 -16.71
N HIS A 5 61.09 2.98 -16.24
CA HIS A 5 59.91 2.51 -16.97
C HIS A 5 58.85 3.61 -16.98
N MET A 6 58.51 4.12 -18.17
CA MET A 6 57.32 4.93 -18.40
C MET A 6 56.08 4.03 -18.31
N HIS A 7 55.28 4.18 -17.26
CA HIS A 7 53.94 3.59 -17.20
C HIS A 7 52.91 4.59 -17.74
N HIS A 8 52.49 4.36 -18.99
CA HIS A 8 51.23 4.89 -19.51
C HIS A 8 50.08 4.14 -18.81
N HIS A 9 49.41 4.80 -17.88
CA HIS A 9 48.08 4.38 -17.47
C HIS A 9 47.05 5.06 -18.38
N PRO A 10 46.25 4.31 -19.16
CA PRO A 10 45.15 4.89 -19.90
C PRO A 10 44.07 5.30 -18.91
N LYS A 11 43.61 6.54 -19.03
CA LYS A 11 42.52 7.10 -18.24
C LYS A 11 41.23 6.43 -18.70
N HIS A 12 40.77 5.43 -17.94
CA HIS A 12 39.47 4.81 -18.13
C HIS A 12 38.36 5.87 -18.04
N GLU A 13 37.67 6.06 -19.16
CA GLU A 13 36.33 6.63 -19.22
C GLU A 13 35.39 5.72 -18.42
N TRP A 14 34.92 6.20 -17.27
CA TRP A 14 33.78 5.61 -16.58
C TRP A 14 32.57 6.52 -16.82
N CYS A 15 31.70 6.08 -17.74
CA CYS A 15 30.29 6.43 -17.70
C CYS A 15 29.72 5.90 -16.37
N GLY A 16 29.41 6.80 -15.45
CA GLY A 16 28.74 6.48 -14.20
C GLY A 16 27.42 7.25 -14.14
N GLU A 17 26.33 6.50 -14.30
CA GLU A 17 24.96 6.85 -13.93
C GLU A 17 24.92 7.77 -12.68
N PRO A 18 24.11 8.84 -12.65
CA PRO A 18 23.93 9.61 -11.42
C PRO A 18 23.23 8.73 -10.38
N HIS A 19 24.03 8.06 -9.55
CA HIS A 19 23.57 7.46 -8.31
C HIS A 19 22.94 8.54 -7.44
N THR A 20 21.61 8.62 -7.45
CA THR A 20 20.87 9.32 -6.41
C THR A 20 21.29 8.68 -5.09
N PRO A 21 21.88 9.44 -4.15
CA PRO A 21 22.28 8.87 -2.87
C PRO A 21 21.03 8.30 -2.19
N PRO A 22 21.10 7.08 -1.63
CA PRO A 22 19.98 6.51 -0.89
C PRO A 22 19.58 7.51 0.19
N ARG A 23 18.34 7.99 0.13
CA ARG A 23 17.79 8.98 1.07
C ARG A 23 18.04 8.44 2.47
N HIS A 24 18.81 9.22 3.22
CA HIS A 24 19.50 8.89 4.46
C HIS A 24 18.74 7.91 5.39
N ALA A 25 19.01 6.61 5.24
CA ALA A 25 18.90 5.71 6.38
C ALA A 25 20.12 5.98 7.26
N GLY A 26 20.01 6.99 8.13
CA GLY A 26 21.01 7.22 9.17
C GLY A 26 21.21 5.97 10.03
N PRO A 27 22.28 5.90 10.84
CA PRO A 27 22.55 4.77 11.70
C PRO A 27 21.29 4.39 12.49
N GLN A 28 20.95 3.10 12.54
CA GLN A 28 19.80 2.60 13.29
C GLN A 28 20.04 2.81 14.77
N THR A 29 19.67 3.99 15.28
CA THR A 29 19.77 4.29 16.69
C THR A 29 18.70 3.53 17.44
N PHE A 30 19.00 3.20 18.70
CA PHE A 30 18.04 2.60 19.62
C PHE A 30 16.70 3.36 19.68
N ARG A 31 16.74 4.69 19.54
CA ARG A 31 15.54 5.55 19.50
C ARG A 31 14.66 5.23 18.31
N ARG A 32 15.24 5.10 17.10
CA ARG A 32 14.51 4.75 15.89
C ARG A 32 13.91 3.35 15.98
N GLY A 33 14.65 2.38 16.51
CA GLY A 33 14.13 1.02 16.73
C GLY A 33 12.95 0.98 17.71
N ARG A 34 13.07 1.69 18.84
CA ARG A 34 11.97 1.85 19.82
C ARG A 34 10.76 2.55 19.21
N ALA A 35 10.97 3.56 18.37
CA ALA A 35 9.91 4.29 17.70
C ALA A 35 9.13 3.41 16.72
N ILE A 36 9.81 2.58 15.93
CA ILE A 36 9.17 1.62 15.01
C ILE A 36 8.33 0.61 15.80
N ALA A 37 8.88 0.02 16.86
CA ALA A 37 8.13 -0.92 17.71
C ALA A 37 6.90 -0.27 18.36
N PHE A 38 7.01 1.01 18.76
CA PHE A 38 5.86 1.74 19.28
C PHE A 38 4.79 2.01 18.21
N LEU A 39 5.21 2.34 16.98
CA LEU A 39 4.31 2.51 15.84
C LEU A 39 3.55 1.21 15.51
N GLU A 40 4.21 0.06 15.61
CA GLU A 40 3.57 -1.26 15.46
C GLU A 40 2.45 -1.45 16.49
N ILE A 41 2.69 -1.09 17.75
CA ILE A 41 1.66 -1.15 18.81
C ILE A 41 0.44 -0.28 18.44
N LEU A 42 0.66 0.93 17.94
CA LEU A 42 -0.44 1.81 17.50
C LEU A 42 -1.23 1.19 16.33
N ASN A 43 -0.54 0.56 15.38
CA ASN A 43 -1.18 -0.11 14.25
C ASN A 43 -2.04 -1.32 14.69
N VAL A 44 -1.57 -2.11 15.67
CA VAL A 44 -2.36 -3.22 16.24
C VAL A 44 -3.62 -2.70 16.93
N ARG A 45 -3.53 -1.62 17.69
CA ARG A 45 -4.70 -1.00 18.35
C ARG A 45 -5.68 -0.46 17.32
N ARG A 46 -5.21 0.24 16.30
CA ARG A 46 -6.03 0.71 15.17
C ARG A 46 -6.79 -0.43 14.50
N ALA A 47 -6.10 -1.53 14.19
CA ALA A 47 -6.71 -2.70 13.57
C ALA A 47 -7.77 -3.37 14.47
N THR A 48 -7.52 -3.38 15.79
CA THR A 48 -8.48 -3.89 16.77
C THR A 48 -9.76 -3.05 16.80
N LEU A 49 -9.63 -1.72 16.87
CA LEU A 49 -10.77 -0.81 16.88
C LEU A 49 -11.61 -0.88 15.59
N LEU A 50 -10.95 -0.99 14.43
CA LEU A 50 -11.64 -1.18 13.16
C LEU A 50 -12.48 -2.47 13.16
N ARG A 51 -11.91 -3.58 13.63
CA ARG A 51 -12.63 -4.85 13.76
C ARG A 51 -13.81 -4.78 14.72
N GLN A 52 -13.69 -4.01 15.80
CA GLN A 52 -14.79 -3.78 16.74
C GLN A 52 -15.90 -2.94 16.11
N LEU A 53 -15.58 -1.97 15.25
CA LEU A 53 -16.59 -1.17 14.55
C LEU A 53 -17.43 -1.99 13.57
N GLU A 54 -16.86 -3.04 12.98
CA GLU A 54 -17.56 -3.97 12.09
C GLU A 54 -18.54 -4.90 12.84
N GLN A 55 -18.32 -5.11 14.13
CA GLN A 55 -19.09 -6.03 14.97
C GLN A 55 -20.39 -5.37 15.48
N PRO A 56 -21.58 -5.97 15.24
CA PRO A 56 -22.85 -5.41 15.67
C PRO A 56 -23.00 -5.32 17.19
N GLU A 57 -22.27 -6.13 17.95
CA GLU A 57 -22.26 -6.16 19.42
C GLU A 57 -21.83 -4.81 20.02
N PHE A 58 -21.06 -4.02 19.28
CA PHE A 58 -20.56 -2.72 19.72
C PHE A 58 -21.39 -1.53 19.21
N ALA A 59 -22.55 -1.76 18.59
CA ALA A 59 -23.35 -0.70 17.98
C ALA A 59 -23.69 0.45 18.96
N SER A 60 -23.97 0.14 20.22
CA SER A 60 -24.29 1.13 21.27
C SER A 60 -23.11 2.02 21.66
N ILE A 61 -21.87 1.54 21.48
CA ILE A 61 -20.64 2.26 21.85
C ILE A 61 -19.83 2.74 20.64
N ARG A 62 -20.32 2.55 19.41
CA ARG A 62 -19.67 2.99 18.17
C ARG A 62 -19.16 4.43 18.18
N PRO A 63 -19.92 5.43 18.71
CA PRO A 63 -19.42 6.80 18.78
C PRO A 63 -18.14 6.93 19.61
N MET A 64 -18.04 6.19 20.72
CA MET A 64 -16.86 6.18 21.58
C MET A 64 -15.67 5.49 20.88
N LEU A 65 -15.88 4.32 20.28
CA LEU A 65 -14.85 3.61 19.52
C LEU A 65 -14.33 4.42 18.33
N THR A 66 -15.21 5.17 17.66
CA THR A 66 -14.83 6.07 16.56
C THR A 66 -13.97 7.23 17.07
N GLY A 67 -14.30 7.77 18.25
CA GLY A 67 -13.49 8.80 18.91
C GLY A 67 -12.10 8.28 19.28
N GLU A 68 -12.02 7.09 19.86
CA GLU A 68 -10.74 6.45 20.20
C GLU A 68 -9.90 6.15 18.94
N LEU A 69 -10.52 5.63 17.88
CA LEU A 69 -9.86 5.35 16.62
C LEU A 69 -9.21 6.62 16.05
N LYS A 70 -9.96 7.73 16.03
CA LYS A 70 -9.43 9.03 15.60
C LYS A 70 -8.27 9.51 16.47
N ALA A 71 -8.37 9.36 17.78
CA ALA A 71 -7.30 9.73 18.69
C ALA A 71 -6.01 8.93 18.41
N ILE A 72 -6.13 7.62 18.16
CA ILE A 72 -4.98 6.78 17.79
C ILE A 72 -4.39 7.21 16.44
N GLU A 73 -5.23 7.49 15.45
CA GLU A 73 -4.77 7.94 14.13
C GLU A 73 -4.03 9.28 14.22
N THR A 74 -4.55 10.24 14.97
CA THR A 74 -3.87 11.53 15.22
C THR A 74 -2.51 11.32 15.90
N VAL A 75 -2.46 10.58 17.00
CA VAL A 75 -1.20 10.32 17.72
C VAL A 75 -0.20 9.56 16.84
N ARG A 76 -0.67 8.62 16.02
CA ARG A 76 0.16 7.87 15.07
C ARG A 76 0.82 8.83 14.06
N ASP A 77 0.03 9.71 13.47
CA ASP A 77 0.52 10.62 12.42
C ASP A 77 1.49 11.66 12.97
N GLU A 78 1.18 12.23 14.14
CA GLU A 78 2.09 13.09 14.88
C GLU A 78 3.39 12.36 15.23
N PHE A 79 3.30 11.09 15.66
CA PHE A 79 4.47 10.28 16.00
C PHE A 79 5.35 10.00 14.78
N ILE A 80 4.76 9.69 13.63
CA ILE A 80 5.52 9.50 12.38
C ILE A 80 6.25 10.78 12.00
N ALA A 81 5.59 11.94 12.10
CA ALA A 81 6.18 13.24 11.80
C ALA A 81 7.30 13.61 12.79
N MET A 82 7.11 13.36 14.10
CA MET A 82 8.14 13.65 15.13
C MET A 82 9.43 12.85 14.95
N PHE A 83 9.35 11.67 14.33
CA PHE A 83 10.49 10.75 14.19
C PHE A 83 10.91 10.53 12.73
N ASP A 84 10.37 11.29 11.78
CA ASP A 84 10.63 11.18 10.33
C ASP A 84 10.55 9.73 9.80
N LEU A 85 9.58 8.95 10.31
CA LEU A 85 9.52 7.50 10.06
C LEU A 85 8.99 7.14 8.67
N ALA A 86 8.38 8.08 7.94
CA ALA A 86 7.77 7.84 6.64
C ALA A 86 8.77 7.32 5.58
N ALA A 87 10.03 7.75 5.63
CA ALA A 87 11.06 7.27 4.69
C ALA A 87 11.53 5.81 4.96
N ALA A 88 11.21 5.24 6.13
CA ALA A 88 11.65 3.92 6.55
C ALA A 88 10.71 2.79 6.11
N ALA A 89 9.40 3.05 6.12
CA ALA A 89 8.38 2.05 5.81
C ALA A 89 8.46 1.57 4.36
N ASP A 90 8.77 2.47 3.42
CA ASP A 90 8.91 2.15 2.00
C ASP A 90 10.21 1.39 1.66
N ALA A 91 11.23 1.46 2.53
CA ALA A 91 12.50 0.78 2.32
C ALA A 91 12.52 -0.68 2.81
N SER A 92 11.71 -1.02 3.83
CA SER A 92 11.63 -2.39 4.36
C SER A 92 10.63 -3.29 3.63
N ALA A 93 9.84 -2.77 2.68
CA ALA A 93 8.88 -3.56 1.90
C ALA A 93 9.50 -4.35 0.72
N LYS A 94 10.82 -4.32 0.52
CA LYS A 94 11.53 -5.11 -0.49
C LYS A 94 12.54 -6.05 0.15
N GLY A 95 12.06 -7.14 0.74
CA GLY A 95 12.92 -8.11 1.39
C GLY A 95 12.38 -9.53 1.50
N GLU A 96 11.40 -9.95 0.70
CA GLU A 96 10.94 -11.34 0.65
C GLU A 96 10.20 -11.65 -0.67
N THR A 97 10.95 -11.99 -1.72
CA THR A 97 10.45 -12.80 -2.85
C THR A 97 11.55 -13.72 -3.38
N GLY A 98 11.67 -14.90 -2.78
CA GLY A 98 12.11 -16.12 -3.49
C GLY A 98 10.95 -17.10 -3.34
N GLY A 99 10.28 -17.60 -4.37
CA GLY A 99 10.79 -17.97 -5.68
C GLY A 99 10.58 -19.47 -5.88
N ALA A 100 9.33 -19.93 -5.84
CA ALA A 100 8.95 -21.28 -6.26
C ALA A 100 7.78 -21.16 -7.25
N LYS A 101 8.12 -20.84 -8.50
CA LYS A 101 7.26 -21.13 -9.64
C LYS A 101 7.52 -22.59 -10.03
N THR A 102 6.63 -23.50 -9.66
CA THR A 102 6.42 -24.72 -10.43
C THR A 102 5.01 -24.63 -11.02
N SER A 103 4.98 -24.56 -12.35
CA SER A 103 3.79 -24.44 -13.17
C SER A 103 2.82 -25.62 -12.95
N PRO A 104 1.50 -25.41 -13.02
CA PRO A 104 0.59 -26.49 -13.37
C PRO A 104 0.67 -26.78 -14.88
N PRO A 105 0.71 -28.05 -15.31
CA PRO A 105 0.70 -28.41 -16.73
C PRO A 105 -0.69 -28.19 -17.35
N ALA A 106 -0.67 -27.72 -18.59
CA ALA A 106 -1.83 -27.52 -19.44
C ALA A 106 -2.60 -28.83 -19.73
N PRO A 107 -3.94 -28.80 -19.85
CA PRO A 107 -4.67 -29.81 -20.59
C PRO A 107 -4.79 -29.40 -22.07
N GLN A 108 -4.28 -30.27 -22.92
CA GLN A 108 -4.47 -30.24 -24.37
C GLN A 108 -5.84 -30.79 -24.76
N GLY A 109 -6.45 -30.18 -25.78
CA GLY A 109 -7.40 -30.83 -26.69
C GLY A 109 -8.88 -30.64 -26.39
N LEU A 110 -9.58 -29.90 -27.25
CA LEU A 110 -10.48 -30.48 -28.26
C LEU A 110 -11.16 -29.33 -29.04
N GLU A 111 -10.87 -29.28 -30.34
CA GLU A 111 -11.66 -28.57 -31.33
C GLU A 111 -13.05 -29.20 -31.43
N GLN A 112 -14.09 -28.39 -31.59
CA GLN A 112 -15.27 -28.72 -32.40
C GLN A 112 -16.09 -27.47 -32.73
N ASP A 113 -16.15 -27.20 -34.03
CA ASP A 113 -17.09 -26.33 -34.73
C ASP A 113 -18.56 -26.60 -34.38
N ALA A 114 -19.34 -25.52 -34.22
CA ALA A 114 -20.67 -25.34 -34.83
C ALA A 114 -21.27 -23.96 -34.51
N PRO A 115 -21.80 -23.22 -35.51
CA PRO A 115 -22.55 -21.97 -35.31
C PRO A 115 -24.07 -22.20 -35.41
N ALA A 116 -24.87 -21.59 -34.52
CA ALA A 116 -26.29 -21.34 -34.76
C ALA A 116 -26.89 -20.32 -33.78
N ALA A 117 -27.30 -19.18 -34.34
CA ALA A 117 -28.55 -18.44 -34.15
C ALA A 117 -29.09 -18.12 -32.73
N GLY A 118 -29.44 -16.84 -32.53
CA GLY A 118 -30.41 -16.43 -31.51
C GLY A 118 -30.42 -14.92 -31.25
N GLU A 119 -31.23 -14.19 -32.01
CA GLU A 119 -31.57 -12.79 -31.79
C GLU A 119 -32.51 -12.60 -30.58
N HIS A 120 -32.93 -11.34 -30.33
CA HIS A 120 -33.89 -10.82 -29.35
C HIS A 120 -33.27 -10.45 -27.98
N GLY A 121 -33.46 -9.26 -27.42
CA GLY A 121 -34.32 -8.13 -27.75
C GLY A 121 -34.26 -7.12 -26.60
N ALA A 122 -34.46 -5.85 -26.93
CA ALA A 122 -34.48 -4.72 -26.01
C ALA A 122 -35.74 -4.70 -25.11
N ALA A 123 -35.59 -4.18 -23.89
CA ALA A 123 -36.60 -3.48 -23.08
C ALA A 123 -35.87 -2.90 -21.86
N SER A 124 -35.68 -1.59 -21.66
CA SER A 124 -36.64 -0.51 -21.35
C SER A 124 -37.60 -0.82 -20.19
N GLY A 125 -37.31 -0.24 -19.03
CA GLY A 125 -38.25 0.20 -17.99
C GLY A 125 -37.54 1.36 -17.29
N ASP A 126 -38.00 2.61 -17.38
CA ASP A 126 -39.21 3.21 -16.79
C ASP A 126 -39.24 3.09 -15.25
N ASP A 127 -39.77 4.14 -14.61
CA ASP A 127 -39.91 4.38 -13.14
C ASP A 127 -38.72 5.13 -12.47
N GLU A 128 -38.83 6.34 -11.90
CA GLU A 128 -39.98 7.11 -11.43
C GLU A 128 -39.79 8.64 -11.47
N ASP A 129 -40.93 9.29 -11.70
CA ASP A 129 -41.27 10.69 -11.46
C ASP A 129 -41.40 10.95 -9.94
N LEU A 130 -40.64 11.90 -9.40
CA LEU A 130 -40.84 12.40 -8.03
C LEU A 130 -40.97 13.93 -8.04
N GLY A 131 -42.22 14.36 -8.18
CA GLY A 131 -42.92 14.93 -7.04
C GLY A 131 -42.34 16.22 -6.45
N GLU A 132 -42.76 17.32 -7.04
CA GLU A 132 -42.73 18.71 -6.55
C GLU A 132 -43.28 18.82 -5.11
N ASN A 133 -42.44 19.23 -4.15
CA ASN A 133 -42.89 19.60 -2.80
C ASN A 133 -42.91 21.12 -2.67
N ALA A 134 -44.10 21.69 -2.81
CA ALA A 134 -44.40 23.07 -2.49
C ALA A 134 -44.52 23.30 -0.97
N GLU A 135 -44.03 24.47 -0.56
CA GLU A 135 -44.30 25.21 0.67
C GLU A 135 -45.60 24.89 1.42
N THR A 136 -45.52 24.82 2.75
CA THR A 136 -46.35 25.67 3.62
C THR A 136 -45.63 25.86 4.96
N ASN A 137 -45.23 27.10 5.24
CA ASN A 137 -44.81 27.55 6.56
C ASN A 137 -45.93 28.48 7.04
N ALA A 138 -46.60 28.13 8.14
CA ALA A 138 -47.62 28.93 8.81
C ALA A 138 -47.34 28.93 10.31
#